data_AF-A0A378WWZ1-F1
#
_entry.id   AF-A0A378WWZ1-F1
#
_cell.length_a   1.000
_cell.length_b   1.000
_cell.length_c   1.000
_cell.angle_alpha   90.00
_cell.angle_beta   90.00
_cell.angle_gamma   90.00
#
_symmetry.space_group_name_H-M   'P 1'
#
loop_
_entity.id
_entity.type
_entity.pdbx_description
1 polymer ?
#
loop_
_entity_poly.entity_id
_entity_poly.type
_entity_poly.pdbx_seq_one_letter_code
_entity_poly.pdbx_strand_id
1 'polypeptide(L)'
;MMTMGEVPHHTVVVSVTALSPLILAVHAVAADGALARRWRYDNVIDVAVATVTDLDSAVAQHRHRRERTPLAAIAITRYRSTVDVLFERSSEQALAYFCGSRGTCATLDARREYAWALFLAEHTANYLAAVGIHSNLH
;
A
#
# COMPACT_ATOMS: atom_id res chain seq x y z
N MET A 1 16.89 -22.81 -4.93
CA MET A 1 15.78 -22.83 -3.95
C MET A 1 15.44 -21.38 -3.64
N MET A 2 14.46 -20.81 -4.33
CA MET A 2 14.09 -19.40 -4.21
C MET A 2 13.25 -19.21 -2.95
N THR A 3 13.80 -18.58 -1.92
CA THR A 3 13.00 -18.05 -0.81
C THR A 3 12.12 -16.95 -1.36
N MET A 4 10.85 -17.25 -1.66
CA MET A 4 9.84 -16.22 -1.94
C MET A 4 9.88 -15.22 -0.79
N GLY A 5 10.22 -13.97 -1.12
CA GLY A 5 9.97 -12.86 -0.22
C GLY A 5 8.49 -12.81 0.15
N GLU A 6 8.17 -12.18 1.27
CA GLU A 6 6.77 -12.04 1.66
C GLU A 6 5.99 -11.39 0.52
N VAL A 7 4.96 -12.08 0.04
CA VAL A 7 4.21 -11.66 -1.13
C VAL A 7 3.44 -10.38 -0.74
N PRO A 8 3.55 -9.30 -1.53
CA PRO A 8 2.76 -8.10 -1.28
C PRO A 8 1.28 -8.49 -1.19
N HIS A 9 0.57 -7.98 -0.18
CA HIS A 9 -0.82 -8.37 0.01
C HIS A 9 -1.67 -7.97 -1.19
N HIS A 10 -1.44 -6.75 -1.69
CA HIS A 10 -2.13 -6.19 -2.85
C HIS A 10 -1.17 -5.34 -3.68
N THR A 11 -1.40 -5.31 -4.99
CA THR A 11 -0.57 -4.54 -5.93
C THR A 11 -1.44 -3.72 -6.88
N VAL A 12 -1.18 -2.42 -6.96
CA VAL A 12 -1.75 -1.55 -7.99
C VAL A 12 -0.72 -1.34 -9.09
N VAL A 13 -1.08 -1.66 -10.33
CA VAL A 13 -0.22 -1.57 -11.51
C VAL A 13 -0.78 -0.55 -12.48
N VAL A 14 0.08 0.36 -12.94
CA VAL A 14 -0.24 1.37 -13.97
C VAL A 14 0.85 1.40 -15.03
N SER A 15 0.60 2.12 -16.14
CA SER A 15 1.66 2.45 -17.10
C SER A 15 2.79 3.23 -16.41
N VAL A 16 4.04 2.99 -16.81
CA VAL A 16 5.21 3.67 -16.23
C VAL A 16 5.12 5.20 -16.25
N THR A 17 4.44 5.77 -17.25
CA THR A 17 4.22 7.22 -17.36
C THR A 17 3.29 7.77 -16.27
N ALA A 18 2.49 6.90 -15.64
CA ALA A 18 1.59 7.23 -14.56
C ALA A 18 2.18 6.97 -13.16
N LEU A 19 3.51 6.81 -13.03
CA LEU A 19 4.19 6.65 -11.74
C LEU A 19 3.92 7.81 -10.77
N SER A 20 4.11 9.05 -11.21
CA SER A 20 3.86 10.22 -10.34
C SER A 20 2.39 10.31 -9.92
N PRO A 21 1.40 10.16 -10.82
CA PRO A 21 0.01 10.01 -10.42
C PRO A 21 -0.27 8.87 -9.44
N LEU A 22 0.37 7.71 -9.58
CA LEU A 22 0.23 6.59 -8.66
C LEU A 22 0.69 6.97 -7.25
N ILE A 23 1.87 7.57 -7.11
CA ILE A 23 2.38 8.04 -5.81
C ILE A 23 1.41 9.06 -5.20
N LEU A 24 0.98 10.05 -5.99
CA LEU A 24 0.04 11.08 -5.53
C LEU A 24 -1.32 10.50 -5.12
N ALA A 25 -1.83 9.50 -5.84
CA ALA A 25 -3.07 8.82 -5.51
C ALA A 25 -2.98 8.11 -4.15
N VAL A 26 -1.88 7.41 -3.89
CA VAL A 26 -1.64 6.78 -2.59
C VAL A 26 -1.62 7.82 -1.46
N HIS A 27 -0.91 8.93 -1.65
CA HIS A 27 -0.89 10.01 -0.65
C HIS A 27 -2.26 10.66 -0.45
N ALA A 28 -3.02 10.89 -1.52
CA ALA A 28 -4.37 11.47 -1.45
C ALA A 28 -5.32 10.55 -0.68
N VAL A 29 -5.29 9.25 -0.96
CA VAL A 29 -6.10 8.24 -0.25
C VAL A 29 -5.69 8.14 1.22
N ALA A 30 -4.39 8.16 1.51
CA ALA A 30 -3.89 8.11 2.89
C ALA A 30 -4.27 9.36 3.70
N ALA A 31 -4.30 10.54 3.07
CA ALA A 31 -4.65 11.81 3.70
C ALA A 31 -6.17 12.04 3.80
N ASP A 32 -6.99 11.27 3.09
CA ASP A 32 -8.45 11.45 3.09
C ASP A 32 -9.07 10.99 4.43
N GLY A 33 -9.26 11.97 5.32
CA GLY A 33 -9.89 11.77 6.62
C GLY A 33 -11.39 11.39 6.58
N ALA A 34 -12.06 11.47 5.42
CA ALA A 34 -13.41 10.96 5.22
C ALA A 34 -13.39 9.47 4.84
N LEU A 35 -12.44 9.06 3.99
CA LEU A 35 -12.18 7.64 3.70
C LEU A 35 -11.71 6.90 4.95
N ALA A 36 -10.84 7.52 5.76
CA ALA A 36 -10.45 6.98 7.05
C ALA A 36 -11.68 6.67 7.92
N ARG A 37 -12.62 7.61 8.07
CA ARG A 37 -13.86 7.41 8.86
C ARG A 37 -14.81 6.34 8.30
N ARG A 38 -14.70 5.99 7.01
CA ARG A 38 -15.52 4.95 6.36
C ARG A 38 -14.91 3.56 6.48
N TRP A 39 -13.63 3.44 6.80
CA TRP A 39 -13.01 2.16 7.04
C TRP A 39 -13.64 1.46 8.24
N ARG A 40 -14.14 0.25 8.02
CA ARG A 40 -14.72 -0.62 9.04
C ARG A 40 -14.08 -1.98 8.89
N TYR A 41 -13.41 -2.42 9.94
CA TYR A 41 -12.95 -3.80 10.05
C TYR A 41 -13.71 -4.46 11.20
N ASP A 42 -14.56 -5.43 10.85
CA ASP A 42 -15.54 -6.04 11.76
C ASP A 42 -16.45 -4.97 12.41
N ASN A 43 -16.55 -4.92 13.74
CA ASN A 43 -17.36 -3.94 14.47
C ASN A 43 -16.58 -2.68 14.91
N VAL A 44 -15.32 -2.51 14.48
CA VAL A 44 -14.49 -1.39 14.92
C VAL A 44 -14.57 -0.22 13.94
N ILE A 45 -15.11 0.90 14.42
CA ILE A 45 -14.99 2.21 13.77
C ILE A 45 -13.78 2.90 14.39
N ASP A 46 -12.68 2.92 13.66
CA ASP A 46 -11.51 3.68 14.06
C ASP A 46 -11.68 5.14 13.60
N VAL A 47 -11.45 6.12 14.46
CA VAL A 47 -11.58 7.56 14.12
C VAL A 47 -10.20 8.23 14.01
N ALA A 48 -9.11 7.47 14.10
CA ALA A 48 -7.76 7.99 13.92
C ALA A 48 -7.49 8.36 12.45
N VAL A 49 -6.89 9.54 12.26
CA VAL A 49 -6.31 9.97 10.97
C VAL A 49 -5.09 9.11 10.69
N ALA A 50 -4.93 8.62 9.45
CA ALA A 50 -3.73 7.91 9.06
C ALA A 50 -2.56 8.88 8.94
N THR A 51 -1.38 8.47 9.40
CA THR A 51 -0.13 9.18 9.20
C THR A 51 0.65 8.52 8.07
N VAL A 52 1.31 9.34 7.26
CA VAL A 52 2.24 8.88 6.23
C VAL A 52 3.64 9.28 6.66
N THR A 53 4.55 8.32 6.70
CA THR A 53 5.96 8.55 7.02
C THR A 53 6.83 7.91 5.95
N ASP A 54 7.89 8.60 5.56
CA ASP A 54 8.86 8.01 4.63
C ASP A 54 9.53 6.78 5.26
N LEU A 55 9.67 5.73 4.45
CA LEU A 55 10.38 4.52 4.82
C LEU A 55 11.62 4.41 3.93
N ASP A 56 12.77 4.22 4.55
CA ASP A 56 14.02 4.01 3.81
C ASP A 56 13.89 2.81 2.85
N SER A 57 14.20 3.02 1.57
CA SER A 57 14.01 1.99 0.54
C SER A 57 14.83 0.73 0.78
N ALA A 58 16.03 0.83 1.37
CA ALA A 58 16.84 -0.35 1.69
C ALA A 58 16.24 -1.12 2.89
N VAL A 59 15.72 -0.39 3.89
CA VAL A 59 14.94 -0.99 4.99
C VAL A 59 13.69 -1.69 4.46
N ALA A 60 12.94 -1.04 3.57
CA ALA A 60 11.74 -1.60 2.96
C ALA A 60 12.05 -2.85 2.10
N GLN A 61 13.11 -2.78 1.29
CA GLN A 61 13.59 -3.91 0.49
C GLN A 61 13.90 -5.11 1.39
N HIS A 62 14.66 -4.89 2.47
CA HIS A 62 15.05 -5.96 3.37
C HIS A 62 13.84 -6.54 4.12
N ARG A 63 12.99 -5.66 4.68
CA ARG A 63 11.79 -6.03 5.43
C ARG A 63 10.85 -6.91 4.62
N HIS A 64 10.58 -6.51 3.37
CA HIS A 64 9.66 -7.21 2.48
C HIS A 64 10.35 -8.17 1.51
N ARG A 65 11.65 -8.45 1.73
CA ARG A 65 12.47 -9.40 0.95
C ARG A 65 12.33 -9.20 -0.57
N ARG A 66 12.31 -7.94 -1.01
CA ARG A 66 12.19 -7.59 -2.43
C ARG A 66 13.49 -7.85 -3.16
N GLU A 67 13.40 -8.38 -4.38
CA GLU A 67 14.56 -8.62 -5.23
C GLU A 67 15.26 -7.32 -5.64
N ARG A 68 14.51 -6.22 -5.76
CA ARG A 68 15.00 -4.91 -6.16
C ARG A 68 14.72 -3.90 -5.05
N THR A 69 15.60 -2.91 -4.94
CA THR A 69 15.37 -1.76 -4.08
C THR A 69 14.21 -0.94 -4.65
N PRO A 70 13.13 -0.69 -3.88
CA PRO A 70 12.05 0.19 -4.31
C PRO A 70 12.58 1.59 -4.65
N LEU A 71 11.96 2.23 -5.63
CA LEU A 71 12.25 3.62 -5.96
C LEU A 71 11.95 4.54 -4.78
N ALA A 72 10.84 4.26 -4.10
CA ALA A 72 10.41 4.94 -2.89
C ALA A 72 9.62 3.95 -2.02
N ALA A 73 9.59 4.20 -0.72
CA ALA A 73 8.72 3.49 0.20
C ALA A 73 8.16 4.46 1.23
N ILE A 74 6.92 4.21 1.64
CA ILE A 74 6.25 4.94 2.72
C ILE A 74 5.58 3.96 3.66
N ALA A 75 5.38 4.34 4.91
CA ALA A 75 4.55 3.62 5.84
C ALA A 75 3.29 4.45 6.12
N ILE A 76 2.13 3.83 5.91
CA ILE A 76 0.81 4.41 6.20
C ILE A 76 0.34 3.76 7.50
N THR A 77 0.43 4.51 8.59
CA THR A 77 0.06 4.03 9.92
C THR A 77 -1.28 4.61 10.33
N ARG A 78 -2.16 3.74 10.81
CA ARG A 78 -3.41 4.14 11.44
C ARG A 78 -3.65 3.29 12.67
N TYR A 79 -3.68 3.96 13.82
CA TYR A 79 -3.78 3.32 15.12
C TYR A 79 -2.73 2.19 15.28
N ARG A 80 -3.17 0.92 15.36
CA ARG A 80 -2.33 -0.28 15.51
C ARG A 80 -2.04 -1.02 14.21
N SER A 81 -2.40 -0.45 13.07
CA SER A 81 -2.18 -1.06 11.75
C SER A 81 -1.26 -0.18 10.93
N THR A 82 -0.19 -0.79 10.42
CA THR A 82 0.74 -0.14 9.51
C THR A 82 0.80 -0.92 8.22
N VAL A 83 0.65 -0.22 7.11
CA VAL A 83 0.85 -0.75 5.76
C VAL A 83 2.02 -0.01 5.14
N ASP A 84 3.05 -0.75 4.78
CA ASP A 84 4.14 -0.22 3.99
C ASP A 84 3.71 -0.24 2.51
N VAL A 85 3.91 0.87 1.83
CA VAL A 85 3.68 0.99 0.38
C VAL A 85 5.02 1.16 -0.31
N LEU A 86 5.36 0.21 -1.18
CA LEU A 86 6.63 0.18 -1.91
C LEU A 86 6.34 0.50 -3.37
N PHE A 87 7.07 1.46 -3.92
CA PHE A 87 6.94 1.86 -5.32
C PHE A 87 8.07 1.26 -6.14
N GLU A 88 7.72 0.49 -7.16
CA GLU A 88 8.69 -0.02 -8.14
C GLU A 88 8.35 0.47 -9.53
N ARG A 89 9.39 0.52 -10.37
CA ARG A 89 9.30 0.90 -11.76
C ARG A 89 10.02 -0.14 -12.62
N SER A 90 9.34 -0.60 -13.68
CA SER A 90 9.94 -1.34 -14.79
C SER A 90 10.03 -0.45 -16.03
N SER A 91 10.40 -1.04 -17.17
CA SER A 91 10.44 -0.33 -18.46
C SER A 91 9.05 0.12 -18.92
N GLU A 92 8.00 -0.61 -18.56
CA GLU A 92 6.64 -0.40 -19.08
C GLU A 92 5.61 -0.07 -17.99
N GLN A 93 5.89 -0.47 -16.75
CA GLN A 93 4.92 -0.40 -15.65
C GLN A 93 5.49 0.32 -14.44
N ALA A 94 4.59 0.93 -13.67
CA ALA A 94 4.82 1.37 -12.31
C ALA A 94 3.89 0.59 -11.38
N LEU A 95 4.43 0.17 -10.23
CA LEU A 95 3.73 -0.68 -9.27
C LEU A 95 3.77 -0.03 -7.90
N ALA A 96 2.66 -0.11 -7.18
CA ALA A 96 2.58 0.15 -5.75
C ALA A 96 2.16 -1.13 -5.05
N TYR A 97 3.05 -1.65 -4.22
CA TYR A 97 2.81 -2.83 -3.40
C TYR A 97 2.35 -2.41 -2.01
N PHE A 98 1.21 -2.90 -1.56
CA PHE A 98 0.65 -2.65 -0.24
C PHE A 98 0.94 -3.86 0.65
N CYS A 99 1.88 -3.72 1.57
CA CYS A 99 2.37 -4.79 2.42
C CYS A 99 2.00 -4.52 3.89
N GLY A 100 1.48 -5.52 4.61
CA GLY A 100 1.34 -5.40 6.07
C GLY A 100 2.71 -5.27 6.73
N SER A 101 2.86 -4.39 7.71
CA SER A 101 4.16 -4.14 8.35
C SER A 101 4.64 -5.29 9.26
N ARG A 102 3.73 -6.14 9.76
CA ARG A 102 4.07 -7.11 10.83
C ARG A 102 4.28 -8.55 10.39
N GLY A 103 4.05 -8.88 9.13
CA GLY A 103 4.28 -10.21 8.57
C GLY A 103 3.36 -11.32 9.10
N THR A 104 2.92 -12.20 8.20
CA THR A 104 2.06 -13.39 8.41
C THR A 104 0.65 -13.20 9.02
N CYS A 105 -0.37 -13.58 8.24
CA CYS A 105 -1.82 -13.50 8.49
C CYS A 105 -2.38 -14.36 9.67
N ALA A 106 -1.51 -14.90 10.54
CA ALA A 106 -1.90 -15.80 11.62
C ALA A 106 -2.46 -15.05 12.84
N THR A 107 -2.18 -13.75 12.98
CA THR A 107 -2.66 -12.93 14.09
C THR A 107 -3.83 -12.02 13.66
N LEU A 108 -4.67 -11.63 14.61
CA LEU A 108 -5.76 -10.66 14.38
C LEU A 108 -5.21 -9.32 13.84
N ASP A 109 -4.04 -8.90 14.32
CA ASP A 109 -3.35 -7.70 13.85
C ASP A 109 -2.97 -7.82 12.37
N ALA A 110 -2.45 -8.97 11.94
CA ALA A 110 -2.07 -9.20 10.55
C ALA A 110 -3.28 -9.26 9.61
N ARG A 111 -4.43 -9.82 10.04
CA ARG A 111 -5.67 -9.76 9.24
C ARG A 111 -6.19 -8.34 9.10
N ARG A 112 -6.07 -7.52 10.15
CA ARG A 112 -6.44 -6.11 10.11
C ARG A 112 -5.53 -5.33 9.17
N GLU A 113 -4.22 -5.56 9.23
CA GLU A 113 -3.26 -4.97 8.28
C GLU A 113 -3.52 -5.40 6.83
N TYR A 114 -3.87 -6.68 6.61
CA TYR A 114 -4.28 -7.19 5.30
C TYR A 114 -5.50 -6.44 4.75
N ALA A 115 -6.57 -6.36 5.56
CA ALA A 115 -7.78 -5.65 5.16
C ALA A 115 -7.49 -4.16 4.91
N TRP A 116 -6.66 -3.53 5.74
CA TRP A 116 -6.28 -2.13 5.55
C TRP A 116 -5.45 -1.93 4.28
N ALA A 117 -4.56 -2.87 3.95
CA ALA A 117 -3.81 -2.86 2.70
C ALA A 117 -4.75 -2.97 1.49
N LEU A 118 -5.74 -3.86 1.54
CA LEU A 118 -6.75 -4.00 0.48
C LEU A 118 -7.53 -2.70 0.27
N PHE A 119 -8.01 -2.10 1.36
CA PHE A 119 -8.75 -0.84 1.31
C PHE A 119 -7.96 0.29 0.67
N LEU A 120 -6.70 0.44 1.08
CA LEU A 120 -5.81 1.45 0.50
C LEU A 120 -5.59 1.19 -0.99
N ALA A 121 -5.38 -0.07 -1.39
CA ALA A 121 -5.17 -0.45 -2.77
C ALA A 121 -6.42 -0.21 -3.64
N GLU A 122 -7.60 -0.63 -3.18
CA GLU A 122 -8.88 -0.41 -3.87
C GLU A 122 -9.20 1.08 -4.02
N HIS A 123 -9.03 1.87 -2.96
CA HIS A 123 -9.27 3.31 -3.03
C HIS A 123 -8.24 4.04 -3.87
N THR A 124 -7.00 3.57 -3.92
CA THR A 124 -5.98 4.08 -4.86
C THR A 124 -6.40 3.80 -6.30
N ALA A 125 -6.82 2.57 -6.62
CA ALA A 125 -7.29 2.21 -7.95
C ALA A 125 -8.53 3.04 -8.36
N ASN A 126 -9.48 3.23 -7.44
CA ASN A 126 -10.66 4.06 -7.66
C ASN A 126 -10.31 5.54 -7.88
N TYR A 127 -9.36 6.08 -7.12
CA TYR A 127 -8.87 7.45 -7.30
C TYR A 127 -8.23 7.62 -8.68
N LEU A 128 -7.39 6.66 -9.09
CA LEU A 128 -6.76 6.65 -10.41
C LEU A 128 -7.80 6.59 -11.53
N ALA A 129 -8.80 5.72 -11.40
CA ALA A 129 -9.89 5.63 -12.36
C ALA A 129 -10.69 6.94 -12.47
N ALA A 130 -10.96 7.61 -11.35
CA ALA A 130 -11.67 8.89 -11.31
C ALA A 130 -10.91 10.02 -12.04
N VAL A 131 -9.57 9.95 -12.10
CA VAL A 131 -8.73 10.90 -12.86
C VAL A 131 -8.36 10.39 -14.26
N GLY A 132 -9.00 9.31 -14.73
CA GLY A 132 -8.83 8.78 -16.08
C GLY A 132 -7.57 7.93 -16.29
N ILE A 133 -6.95 7.44 -15.22
CA ILE A 133 -5.77 6.57 -15.29
C ILE A 133 -6.21 5.12 -15.11
N HIS A 134 -5.90 4.30 -16.11
CA HIS A 134 -6.18 2.87 -16.02
C HIS A 134 -5.17 2.18 -15.09
N SER A 135 -5.69 1.37 -14.17
CA SER A 135 -4.90 0.58 -13.22
C SER A 135 -5.46 -0.83 -13.11
N ASN A 136 -4.58 -1.81 -12.90
CA ASN A 136 -4.96 -3.16 -12.51
C ASN A 136 -4.65 -3.37 -11.02
N LEU A 137 -5.59 -3.97 -10.29
CA LEU A 137 -5.41 -4.38 -8.90
C LEU A 137 -5.24 -5.91 -8.87
N HIS A 138 -4.17 -6.38 -8.22
CA HIS A 138 -3.85 -7.79 -8.01
C HIS A 138 -3.78 -8.12 -6.53
#